data_AF-A0A167NKF4-F1
#
_entry.id   AF-A0A167NKF4-F1
#
_cell.length_a   1.000
_cell.length_b   1.000
_cell.length_c   1.000
_cell.angle_alpha   90.00
_cell.angle_beta   90.00
_cell.angle_gamma   90.00
#
_symmetry.space_group_name_H-M   'P 1'
#
loop_
_entity.id
_entity.type
_entity.pdbx_description
1 polymer ?
#
loop_
_entity_poly.entity_id
_entity_poly.type
_entity_poly.pdbx_seq_one_letter_code
_entity_poly.pdbx_strand_id
1 'polypeptide(L)'
;MAAAEFAATYPMSPRNPGSGGQEARQLQAWIGGPEPGGGRALVVLANYGPDEGQGGFGSAMRGRQRVAASWEDLGLDTGGGYAVRNVWTGEEEQAEGGLEAELDEGESVLLWSDDIFI
;
A
#
# COMPACT_ATOMS: atom_id res chain seq x y z
N MET A 1 -10.46 -15.52 -5.01
CA MET A 1 -11.22 -14.52 -4.24
C MET A 1 -11.06 -13.18 -4.94
N ALA A 2 -12.12 -12.38 -5.08
CA ALA A 2 -12.01 -11.05 -5.68
C ALA A 2 -11.57 -10.00 -4.64
N ALA A 3 -10.91 -8.92 -5.07
CA ALA A 3 -10.45 -7.85 -4.18
C ALA A 3 -11.58 -7.29 -3.30
N ALA A 4 -12.78 -7.10 -3.86
CA ALA A 4 -13.94 -6.61 -3.12
C ALA A 4 -14.39 -7.56 -1.99
N GLU A 5 -14.34 -8.88 -2.20
CA GLU A 5 -14.72 -9.87 -1.17
C GLU A 5 -13.69 -9.88 -0.03
N PHE A 6 -12.40 -9.77 -0.38
CA PHE A 6 -11.35 -9.69 0.61
C PHE A 6 -11.46 -8.43 1.46
N ALA A 7 -11.65 -7.26 0.83
CA ALA A 7 -11.83 -5.99 1.53
C ALA A 7 -13.10 -5.94 2.40
N ALA A 8 -14.13 -6.72 2.06
CA ALA A 8 -15.32 -6.88 2.91
C ALA A 8 -15.05 -7.69 4.18
N THR A 9 -14.05 -8.58 4.15
CA THR A 9 -13.63 -9.40 5.30
C THR A 9 -12.56 -8.70 6.13
N TYR A 10 -11.63 -8.03 5.45
CA TYR A 10 -10.49 -7.32 6.03
C TYR A 10 -10.56 -5.82 5.67
N PRO A 11 -11.15 -4.98 6.52
CA PRO A 11 -11.32 -3.56 6.22
C PRO A 11 -9.97 -2.86 6.09
N MET A 12 -9.91 -1.91 5.15
CA MET A 12 -8.70 -1.11 4.91
C MET A 12 -8.42 -0.19 6.10
N SER A 13 -7.17 -0.12 6.52
CA SER A 13 -6.68 0.79 7.56
C SER A 13 -5.37 1.46 7.12
N PRO A 14 -5.14 2.74 7.48
CA PRO A 14 -3.90 3.41 7.10
C PRO A 14 -2.72 2.75 7.81
N ARG A 15 -1.61 2.62 7.09
CA ARG A 15 -0.36 2.07 7.62
C ARG A 15 0.83 2.71 6.91
N ASN A 16 1.23 3.86 7.42
CA ASN A 16 2.04 4.82 6.70
C ASN A 16 3.45 4.31 6.35
N PRO A 17 3.95 4.62 5.14
CA PRO A 17 5.35 4.45 4.77
C PRO A 17 6.35 4.93 5.84
N GLY A 18 7.29 4.05 6.20
CA GLY A 18 8.39 4.32 7.13
C GLY A 18 8.00 4.46 8.61
N SER A 19 6.73 4.26 8.98
CA SER A 19 6.30 4.26 10.38
C SER A 19 5.28 3.18 10.75
N GLY A 20 4.54 2.65 9.78
CA GLY A 20 3.36 1.82 10.01
C GLY A 20 2.22 2.53 10.77
N GLY A 21 2.31 3.87 10.91
CA GLY A 21 1.37 4.69 11.67
C GLY A 21 0.06 4.99 10.94
N GLN A 22 -0.86 5.68 11.61
CA GLN A 22 -2.22 5.97 11.10
C GLN A 22 -2.49 7.46 10.88
N GLU A 23 -1.51 8.32 11.15
CA GLU A 23 -1.62 9.76 10.97
C GLU A 23 -1.84 10.13 9.50
N ALA A 24 -2.48 11.27 9.25
CA ALA A 24 -2.60 11.76 7.88
C ALA A 24 -1.20 12.08 7.32
N ARG A 25 -0.93 11.61 6.10
CA ARG A 25 0.29 11.89 5.34
C ARG A 25 -0.05 12.07 3.86
N GLN A 26 0.74 12.89 3.17
CA GLN A 26 0.60 13.06 1.72
C GLN A 26 0.87 11.75 0.95
N LEU A 27 1.97 11.06 1.29
CA LEU A 27 2.29 9.75 0.74
C LEU A 27 1.78 8.72 1.74
N GLN A 28 0.72 8.02 1.37
CA GLN A 28 0.00 7.15 2.29
C GLN A 28 -0.15 5.74 1.72
N ALA A 29 -0.02 4.77 2.62
CA ALA A 29 -0.39 3.39 2.34
C ALA A 29 -1.58 3.01 3.21
N TRP A 30 -2.47 2.20 2.65
CA TRP A 30 -3.59 1.57 3.33
C TRP A 30 -3.52 0.08 3.14
N ILE A 31 -3.81 -0.71 4.16
CA ILE A 31 -3.83 -2.16 4.08
C ILE A 31 -5.16 -2.73 4.58
N GLY A 32 -5.72 -3.65 3.80
CA GLY A 32 -6.73 -4.61 4.23
C GLY A 32 -6.05 -5.95 4.41
N GLY A 33 -6.18 -6.54 5.59
CA GLY A 33 -5.41 -7.70 6.04
C GLY A 33 -4.30 -7.27 7.01
N PRO A 34 -3.19 -8.00 7.11
CA PRO A 34 -2.94 -9.30 6.46
C PRO A 34 -3.94 -10.37 6.90
N GLU A 35 -4.19 -11.35 6.04
CA GLU A 35 -4.94 -12.54 6.43
C GLU A 35 -4.19 -13.33 7.52
N PRO A 36 -4.84 -13.74 8.63
CA PRO A 36 -4.19 -14.54 9.65
C PRO A 36 -3.63 -15.87 9.09
N GLY A 37 -2.34 -16.11 9.30
CA GLY A 37 -1.69 -17.36 8.87
C GLY A 37 -1.34 -17.43 7.38
N GLY A 38 -1.48 -16.34 6.63
CA GLY A 38 -1.09 -16.23 5.22
C GLY A 38 -0.45 -14.88 4.89
N GLY A 39 0.07 -14.76 3.67
CA GLY A 39 0.73 -13.54 3.17
C GLY A 39 -0.20 -12.54 2.46
N ARG A 40 -1.50 -12.85 2.41
CA ARG A 40 -2.45 -12.14 1.55
C ARG A 40 -2.88 -10.81 2.14
N ALA A 41 -2.79 -9.76 1.35
CA ALA A 41 -3.28 -8.44 1.70
C ALA A 41 -3.68 -7.63 0.46
N LEU A 42 -4.56 -6.66 0.68
CA LEU A 42 -4.83 -5.59 -0.27
C LEU A 42 -4.14 -4.33 0.21
N VAL A 43 -3.38 -3.68 -0.66
CA VAL A 43 -2.67 -2.46 -0.34
C VAL A 43 -3.04 -1.36 -1.34
N VAL A 44 -3.36 -0.18 -0.82
CA VAL A 44 -3.43 1.03 -1.64
C VAL A 44 -2.21 1.88 -1.33
N LEU A 45 -1.45 2.26 -2.36
CA LEU A 45 -0.47 3.34 -2.25
C LEU A 45 -1.07 4.58 -2.91
N ALA A 46 -0.95 5.74 -2.25
CA ALA A 46 -1.52 6.98 -2.72
C ALA A 46 -0.54 8.15 -2.55
N ASN A 47 -0.48 9.01 -3.57
CA ASN A 47 0.10 10.34 -3.47
C ASN A 47 -1.05 11.35 -3.51
N TYR A 48 -1.44 11.89 -2.35
CA TYR A 48 -2.54 12.86 -2.30
C TYR A 48 -2.18 14.24 -2.85
N GLY A 49 -0.92 14.49 -3.21
CA GLY A 49 -0.46 15.81 -3.59
C GLY A 49 -0.32 16.76 -2.39
N PRO A 50 -0.04 18.06 -2.65
CA PRO A 50 0.18 19.03 -1.59
C PRO A 50 -1.06 19.21 -0.71
N ASP A 51 -0.84 19.55 0.56
CA ASP A 51 -1.91 19.93 1.48
C ASP A 51 -2.48 21.30 1.08
N GLU A 52 -3.69 21.32 0.52
CA GLU A 52 -4.43 22.54 0.17
C GLU A 52 -5.14 23.18 1.39
N GLY A 53 -4.70 22.83 2.61
CA GLY A 53 -5.14 23.43 3.88
C GLY A 53 -6.18 22.62 4.65
N GLN A 54 -6.50 21.40 4.19
CA GLN A 54 -7.51 20.54 4.82
C GLN A 54 -7.05 19.07 4.99
N GLY A 55 -5.87 18.70 4.47
CA GLY A 55 -5.35 17.34 4.55
C GLY A 55 -4.78 16.99 5.93
N GLY A 56 -4.30 17.98 6.67
CA GLY A 56 -3.81 17.81 8.04
C GLY A 56 -2.39 17.22 8.13
N PHE A 57 -1.68 17.14 7.00
CA PHE A 57 -0.31 16.63 6.91
C PHE A 57 0.73 17.72 6.59
N GLY A 58 0.29 18.92 6.21
CA GLY A 58 1.11 20.14 6.16
C GLY A 58 2.27 20.14 5.17
N SER A 59 2.36 19.14 4.29
CA SER A 59 3.37 19.07 3.24
C SER A 59 2.90 19.79 1.98
N ALA A 60 3.84 20.34 1.22
CA ALA A 60 3.58 21.02 -0.05
C ALA A 60 4.33 20.36 -1.21
N MET A 61 4.64 19.05 -1.10
CA MET A 61 5.37 18.34 -2.16
C MET A 61 4.46 18.22 -3.39
N ARG A 62 5.06 18.38 -4.56
CA ARG A 62 4.35 18.45 -5.85
C ARG A 62 4.97 17.50 -6.87
N GLY A 63 4.20 17.19 -7.90
CA GLY A 63 4.54 16.31 -8.99
C GLY A 63 4.61 14.84 -8.57
N ARG A 64 5.24 14.06 -9.45
CA ARG A 64 5.44 12.64 -9.29
C ARG A 64 6.28 12.31 -8.07
N GLN A 65 5.79 11.40 -7.23
CA GLN A 65 6.47 10.94 -6.02
C GLN A 65 6.55 9.41 -6.02
N ARG A 66 7.69 8.90 -5.55
CA ARG A 66 7.82 7.49 -5.19
C ARG A 66 7.12 7.25 -3.86
N VAL A 67 6.08 6.42 -3.87
CA VAL A 67 5.42 5.94 -2.66
C VAL A 67 5.91 4.52 -2.42
N ALA A 68 6.54 4.26 -1.28
CA ALA A 68 7.09 2.94 -0.95
C ALA A 68 6.74 2.55 0.49
N ALA A 69 6.20 1.35 0.70
CA ALA A 69 5.90 0.80 2.02
C ALA A 69 6.58 -0.56 2.17
N SER A 70 7.39 -0.72 3.21
CA SER A 70 8.06 -2.00 3.49
C SER A 70 7.06 -3.07 3.99
N TRP A 71 7.46 -4.33 3.96
CA TRP A 71 6.66 -5.40 4.58
C TRP A 71 6.42 -5.15 6.07
N GLU A 72 7.42 -4.64 6.78
CA GLU A 72 7.28 -4.26 8.19
C GLU A 72 6.28 -3.11 8.37
N ASP A 73 6.36 -2.06 7.54
CA ASP A 73 5.39 -0.96 7.54
C ASP A 73 3.97 -1.48 7.34
N LEU A 74 3.79 -2.51 6.50
CA LEU A 74 2.51 -3.14 6.19
C LEU A 74 2.09 -4.20 7.22
N GLY A 75 3.02 -4.66 8.08
CA GLY A 75 2.80 -5.74 9.04
C GLY A 75 2.77 -7.13 8.43
N LEU A 76 3.35 -7.27 7.25
CA LEU A 76 3.61 -8.53 6.58
C LEU A 76 4.92 -9.13 7.07
N ASP A 77 5.08 -10.44 6.88
CA ASP A 77 6.32 -11.15 7.21
C ASP A 77 7.48 -10.63 6.34
N THR A 78 8.64 -10.42 6.95
CA THR A 78 9.85 -9.86 6.34
C THR A 78 10.85 -10.92 5.87
N GLY A 79 10.56 -12.20 6.12
CA GLY A 79 11.45 -13.33 5.82
C GLY A 79 11.42 -13.83 4.38
N GLY A 80 10.61 -13.24 3.49
CA GLY A 80 10.49 -13.63 2.09
C GLY A 80 9.86 -12.56 1.21
N GLY A 81 9.72 -12.86 -0.09
CA GLY A 81 9.07 -12.00 -1.06
C GLY A 81 7.63 -12.41 -1.37
N TYR A 82 6.84 -11.49 -1.92
CA TYR A 82 5.42 -11.69 -2.25
C TYR A 82 5.20 -11.56 -3.75
N ALA A 83 4.33 -12.42 -4.30
CA ALA A 83 3.78 -12.17 -5.62
C ALA A 83 2.77 -11.01 -5.51
N VAL A 84 2.92 -9.98 -6.33
CA VAL A 84 2.12 -8.77 -6.28
C VAL A 84 1.39 -8.61 -7.59
N ARG A 85 0.10 -8.32 -7.51
CA ARG A 85 -0.73 -8.02 -8.67
C ARG A 85 -1.33 -6.63 -8.56
N ASN A 86 -1.17 -5.82 -9.60
CA ASN A 86 -1.95 -4.61 -9.77
C ASN A 86 -3.40 -5.00 -10.11
N VAL A 87 -4.32 -4.66 -9.21
CA VAL A 87 -5.73 -5.07 -9.33
C VAL A 87 -6.42 -4.38 -10.52
N TRP A 88 -5.95 -3.20 -10.92
CA TRP A 88 -6.55 -2.42 -12.00
C TRP A 88 -6.03 -2.83 -13.37
N THR A 89 -4.72 -3.02 -13.52
CA THR A 89 -4.10 -3.37 -14.81
C THR A 89 -4.02 -4.88 -15.02
N GLY A 90 -4.02 -5.66 -13.93
CA GLY A 90 -3.81 -7.10 -13.95
C GLY A 90 -2.34 -7.50 -14.09
N GLU A 91 -1.40 -6.56 -14.11
CA GLU A 91 0.03 -6.83 -14.16
C GLU A 91 0.51 -7.47 -12.86
N GLU A 92 1.48 -8.38 -12.98
CA GLU A 92 2.03 -9.16 -11.88
C GLU A 92 3.54 -8.98 -11.80
N GLU A 93 4.05 -8.91 -10.59
CA GLU A 93 5.48 -8.80 -10.30
C GLU A 93 5.83 -9.54 -9.00
N GLN A 94 7.12 -9.67 -8.73
CA GLN A 94 7.64 -10.20 -7.48
C GLN A 94 8.29 -9.07 -6.70
N ALA A 95 7.98 -8.98 -5.41
CA ALA A 95 8.50 -7.95 -4.54
C ALA A 95 9.17 -8.57 -3.30
N GLU A 96 10.39 -8.15 -2.97
CA GLU A 96 11.17 -8.76 -1.90
C GLU A 96 11.19 -7.95 -0.60
N GLY A 97 11.05 -6.62 -0.66
CA GLY A 97 11.20 -5.75 0.52
C GLY A 97 9.99 -4.86 0.86
N GLY A 98 9.01 -4.79 -0.03
CA GLY A 98 7.87 -3.90 0.11
C GLY A 98 7.16 -3.66 -1.22
N LEU A 99 6.18 -2.76 -1.19
CA LEU A 99 5.48 -2.28 -2.37
C LEU A 99 5.93 -0.87 -2.69
N GLU A 100 6.02 -0.55 -3.98
CA GLU A 100 6.30 0.80 -4.42
C GLU A 100 5.61 1.15 -5.74
N ALA A 101 5.36 2.45 -5.92
CA ALA A 101 4.84 3.00 -7.17
C ALA A 101 5.29 4.45 -7.37
N GLU A 102 5.49 4.84 -8.61
CA GLU A 102 5.76 6.22 -9.03
C GLU A 102 4.44 6.90 -9.44
N LEU A 103 3.87 7.69 -8.53
CA LEU A 103 2.51 8.23 -8.64
C LEU A 103 2.52 9.76 -8.78
N ASP A 104 1.79 10.29 -9.76
CA ASP A 104 1.51 11.72 -9.86
C ASP A 104 0.57 12.20 -8.74
N GLU A 105 0.38 13.51 -8.64
CA GLU A 105 -0.52 14.11 -7.65
C GLU A 105 -1.96 13.60 -7.83
N GLY A 106 -2.56 13.12 -6.74
CA GLY A 106 -3.92 12.56 -6.74
C GLY A 106 -4.01 11.14 -7.26
N GLU A 107 -2.90 10.52 -7.68
CA GLU A 107 -2.89 9.15 -8.14
C GLU A 107 -2.77 8.15 -6.99
N SER A 108 -3.26 6.94 -7.25
CA SER A 108 -3.12 5.79 -6.38
C SER A 108 -2.87 4.54 -7.20
N VAL A 109 -2.58 3.43 -6.53
CA VAL A 109 -2.61 2.08 -7.10
C VAL A 109 -3.21 1.13 -6.08
N LEU A 110 -3.94 0.12 -6.53
CA LEU A 110 -4.43 -0.98 -5.70
C LEU A 110 -3.66 -2.26 -6.03
N LEU A 111 -3.01 -2.82 -5.03
CA LEU A 111 -2.11 -3.95 -5.13
C LEU A 111 -2.66 -5.11 -4.29
N TRP A 112 -2.59 -6.30 -4.83
CA TRP A 112 -2.88 -7.55 -4.15
C TRP A 112 -1.56 -8.27 -3.90
N SER A 113 -1.17 -8.49 -2.64
CA SER A 113 -0.07 -9.38 -2.29
C SER A 113 -0.61 -10.80 -2.10
N ASP A 114 0.06 -11.77 -2.68
CA ASP A 114 -0.20 -13.20 -2.49
C ASP A 114 1.02 -13.89 -1.87
N ASP A 115 0.84 -15.14 -1.44
CA ASP A 115 1.76 -15.89 -0.57
C ASP A 115 3.26 -15.78 -0.89
N ILE A 116 4.04 -15.98 0.16
CA ILE A 116 5.50 -15.89 0.15
C ILE A 116 6.11 -16.89 -0.85
N PHE A 117 7.01 -16.41 -1.70
CA PHE A 117 7.96 -17.27 -2.41
C PHE A 117 9.28 -17.32 -1.62
N ILE A 118 9.84 -18.53 -1.51
CA ILE A 118 11.07 -18.85 -0.76
C ILE A 118 12.14 -19.34 -1.72
#